data_AF-A0A127BB45-F1
#
_entry.id   AF-A0A127BB45-F1
#
_cell.length_a   1.000
_cell.length_b   1.000
_cell.length_c   1.000
_cell.angle_alpha   90.00
_cell.angle_beta   90.00
_cell.angle_gamma   90.00
#
_symmetry.space_group_name_H-M   'P 1'
#
loop_
_entity.id
_entity.type
_entity.pdbx_description
1 polymer ?
#
loop_
_entity_poly.entity_id
_entity_poly.type
_entity_poly.pdbx_seq_one_letter_code
_entity_poly.pdbx_strand_id
1 'polypeptide(L)'
;MRKLAVIVLLILLISSGCLQRNKFTETTNEPQECLTSNLTLALTCYIPQDWDLLANLSAKFKNESLEWTIWNILKWEEENLRYDDFKNSSIILRPSEFLKIRKGVCTDYTVLTAGILLALNVTPIYVLVIHFSETPTLHSAVAVEIGDYTFILDQKLPPHDLGSYWESFAYNGKVITFAEVYMLNTPGNVSYMGIWGVDRFRENDYTPTYYDAFKLSKETAKIFRRKTGLFPREELRVTIPPGFSEKKVWVFRFKMLRISYNPIFLQQYATMLAETIIGDSEVSKDLQTYKAFWTYAYWEGDDLVVKLFLAK
;
A
#
# COMPACT_ATOMS: atom_id res chain seq x y z
N MET A 1 69.70 16.14 23.54
CA MET A 1 70.41 17.14 22.71
C MET A 1 70.98 16.42 21.48
N ARG A 2 70.58 16.84 20.26
CA ARG A 2 71.33 16.82 18.97
C ARG A 2 72.11 15.51 18.63
N LYS A 3 71.90 14.81 17.50
CA LYS A 3 71.82 15.29 16.11
C LYS A 3 71.24 14.22 15.16
N LEU A 4 70.42 14.70 14.24
CA LEU A 4 70.31 14.33 12.82
C LEU A 4 71.34 13.34 12.25
N ALA A 5 70.86 12.33 11.52
CA ALA A 5 71.44 11.90 10.26
C ALA A 5 70.32 11.40 9.33
N VAL A 6 70.09 12.17 8.27
CA VAL A 6 69.22 11.87 7.13
C VAL A 6 70.03 11.01 6.15
N ILE A 7 69.48 9.89 5.68
CA ILE A 7 69.94 9.25 4.44
C ILE A 7 68.74 9.06 3.54
N VAL A 8 68.77 9.84 2.46
CA VAL A 8 67.96 9.70 1.25
C VAL A 8 68.63 8.63 0.40
N LEU A 9 67.88 7.64 -0.09
CA LEU A 9 68.26 6.93 -1.30
C LEU A 9 67.05 6.85 -2.24
N LEU A 10 67.10 7.74 -3.23
CA LEU A 10 66.34 7.67 -4.47
C LEU A 10 67.07 6.68 -5.40
N ILE A 11 66.39 5.64 -5.86
CA ILE A 11 66.69 5.06 -7.18
C ILE A 11 65.38 5.01 -7.95
N LEU A 12 65.39 5.78 -9.02
CA LEU A 12 64.39 5.95 -10.06
C LEU A 12 64.88 5.12 -11.27
N LEU A 13 63.94 4.75 -12.17
CA LEU A 13 64.12 4.29 -13.57
C LEU A 13 64.23 2.77 -13.78
N ILE A 14 63.55 2.09 -14.74
CA ILE A 14 62.79 2.51 -15.93
C ILE A 14 61.89 1.34 -16.42
N SER A 15 60.68 1.72 -16.88
CA SER A 15 59.82 1.16 -17.93
C SER A 15 59.71 -0.35 -18.22
N SER A 16 58.46 -0.83 -18.23
CA SER A 16 57.80 -1.44 -19.40
C SER A 16 56.30 -1.50 -19.12
N GLY A 17 55.49 -0.61 -19.71
CA GLY A 17 54.51 -0.96 -20.76
C GLY A 17 53.25 -1.58 -20.15
N CYS A 18 52.08 -0.92 -20.10
CA CYS A 18 51.37 -0.32 -21.23
C CYS A 18 50.63 0.96 -20.82
N LEU A 19 51.00 2.08 -21.44
CA LEU A 19 50.11 3.21 -21.69
C LEU A 19 49.06 2.75 -22.70
N GLN A 20 47.84 2.52 -22.25
CA GLN A 20 46.72 2.40 -23.18
C GLN A 20 46.23 3.82 -23.51
N ARG A 21 46.47 4.18 -24.76
CA ARG A 21 46.08 5.42 -25.43
C ARG A 21 44.57 5.64 -25.23
N ASN A 22 44.21 6.81 -24.69
CA ASN A 22 42.83 7.30 -24.69
C ASN A 22 42.29 7.24 -26.12
N LYS A 23 41.40 6.29 -26.36
CA LYS A 23 40.46 6.36 -27.46
C LYS A 23 39.31 7.20 -26.93
N PHE A 24 39.22 8.43 -27.42
CA PHE A 24 37.98 9.18 -27.41
C PHE A 24 36.98 8.36 -28.24
N THR A 25 36.24 7.48 -27.58
CA THR A 25 34.99 6.97 -28.10
C THR A 25 33.95 7.99 -27.71
N GLU A 26 33.26 8.56 -28.69
CA GLU A 26 31.98 9.22 -28.50
C GLU A 26 31.10 8.25 -27.71
N THR A 27 30.97 8.49 -26.40
CA THR A 27 29.96 7.83 -25.60
C THR A 27 28.64 8.41 -26.05
N THR A 28 27.89 7.61 -26.81
CA THR A 28 26.44 7.70 -26.82
C THR A 28 25.98 7.91 -25.38
N ASN A 29 25.19 8.95 -25.14
CA ASN A 29 24.59 9.27 -23.84
C ASN A 29 23.59 8.16 -23.45
N GLU A 30 24.08 6.97 -23.11
CA GLU A 30 23.31 5.98 -22.39
C GLU A 30 23.20 6.46 -20.93
N PRO A 31 21.99 6.55 -20.35
CA PRO A 31 21.82 6.92 -18.96
C PRO A 31 22.65 5.98 -18.09
N GLN A 32 23.54 6.53 -17.27
CA GLN A 32 24.28 5.78 -16.27
C GLN A 32 23.33 4.88 -15.49
N GLU A 33 23.60 3.57 -15.51
CA GLU A 33 22.76 2.57 -14.86
C GLU A 33 22.81 2.79 -13.33
N CYS A 34 21.73 3.28 -12.74
CA CYS A 34 21.69 3.72 -11.34
C CYS A 34 21.50 2.56 -10.36
N LEU A 35 22.37 1.56 -10.35
CA LEU A 35 22.26 0.46 -9.38
C LEU A 35 22.47 0.98 -7.94
N THR A 36 21.44 0.92 -7.09
CA THR A 36 21.50 1.55 -5.75
C THR A 36 20.71 0.82 -4.67
N SER A 37 21.17 0.95 -3.42
CA SER A 37 20.43 0.62 -2.19
C SER A 37 19.82 1.85 -1.49
N ASN A 38 20.10 3.05 -1.98
CA ASN A 38 19.59 4.31 -1.43
C ASN A 38 18.23 4.64 -2.06
N LEU A 39 17.18 4.72 -1.22
CA LEU A 39 15.81 4.95 -1.66
C LEU A 39 15.63 6.28 -2.41
N THR A 40 16.23 7.37 -1.94
CA THR A 40 16.17 8.68 -2.62
C THR A 40 16.78 8.59 -4.02
N LEU A 41 17.94 7.93 -4.17
CA LEU A 41 18.57 7.73 -5.47
C LEU A 41 17.73 6.81 -6.38
N ALA A 42 17.11 5.77 -5.82
CA ALA A 42 16.21 4.89 -6.56
C ALA A 42 14.98 5.66 -7.08
N LEU A 43 14.34 6.47 -6.24
CA LEU A 43 13.21 7.32 -6.62
C LEU A 43 13.61 8.35 -7.69
N THR A 44 14.78 8.97 -7.54
CA THR A 44 15.30 9.97 -8.49
C THR A 44 15.64 9.35 -9.85
N CYS A 45 16.18 8.14 -9.86
CA CYS A 45 16.74 7.57 -11.09
C CYS A 45 15.84 6.52 -11.76
N TYR A 46 15.23 5.61 -10.99
CA TYR A 46 14.45 4.51 -11.55
C TYR A 46 13.09 4.96 -12.11
N ILE A 47 12.40 5.90 -11.46
CA ILE A 47 11.08 6.35 -11.92
C ILE A 47 11.16 7.00 -13.31
N PRO A 48 12.09 7.95 -13.58
CA PRO A 48 12.23 8.48 -14.94
C PRO A 48 12.67 7.45 -15.98
N GLN A 49 13.55 6.50 -15.61
CA GLN A 49 14.03 5.46 -16.53
C GLN A 49 12.93 4.49 -16.95
N ASP A 50 12.05 4.09 -16.02
CA ASP A 50 10.95 3.17 -16.27
C ASP A 50 9.62 3.90 -16.57
N TRP A 51 9.65 5.19 -16.93
CA TRP A 51 8.45 6.02 -17.02
C TRP A 51 7.40 5.48 -17.99
N ASP A 52 7.79 5.06 -19.19
CA ASP A 52 6.85 4.53 -20.20
C ASP A 52 6.16 3.25 -19.69
N LEU A 53 6.91 2.39 -18.99
CA LEU A 53 6.37 1.19 -18.37
C LEU A 53 5.39 1.53 -17.24
N LEU A 54 5.74 2.50 -16.39
CA LEU A 54 4.91 2.96 -15.29
C LEU A 54 3.62 3.60 -15.81
N ALA A 55 3.70 4.45 -16.84
CA ALA A 55 2.54 5.08 -17.48
C ALA A 55 1.60 4.07 -18.14
N ASN A 56 2.14 3.04 -18.78
CA ASN A 56 1.33 1.98 -19.37
C ASN A 56 0.66 1.11 -18.28
N LEU A 57 1.40 0.76 -17.23
CA LEU A 57 0.85 0.00 -16.11
C LEU A 57 -0.26 0.78 -15.39
N SER A 58 -0.01 2.07 -15.13
CA SER A 58 -0.88 2.92 -14.32
C SER A 58 -2.25 3.15 -14.95
N ALA A 59 -2.35 3.13 -16.29
CA ALA A 59 -3.60 3.25 -17.03
C ALA A 59 -4.69 2.25 -16.59
N LYS A 60 -4.30 1.09 -16.03
CA LYS A 60 -5.23 0.07 -15.51
C LYS A 60 -5.94 0.48 -14.22
N PHE A 61 -5.35 1.40 -13.46
CA PHE A 61 -5.86 1.81 -12.14
C PHE A 61 -6.61 3.14 -12.17
N LYS A 62 -6.58 3.84 -13.31
CA LYS A 62 -7.31 5.09 -13.49
C LYS A 62 -8.80 4.84 -13.26
N ASN A 63 -9.35 5.55 -12.27
CA ASN A 63 -10.76 5.47 -11.92
C ASN A 63 -11.34 6.88 -11.75
N GLU A 64 -12.64 6.98 -11.50
CA GLU A 64 -13.34 8.26 -11.32
C GLU A 64 -12.95 8.96 -10.01
N SER A 65 -12.53 8.20 -9.00
CA SER A 65 -12.12 8.73 -7.70
C SER A 65 -10.73 8.24 -7.27
N LEU A 66 -10.02 9.07 -6.52
CA LEU A 66 -8.68 8.76 -6.03
C LEU A 66 -8.71 7.56 -5.07
N GLU A 67 -9.75 7.42 -4.26
CA GLU A 67 -9.97 6.31 -3.34
C GLU A 67 -10.02 4.98 -4.10
N TRP A 68 -10.77 4.91 -5.20
CA TRP A 68 -10.80 3.71 -6.05
C TRP A 68 -9.48 3.46 -6.76
N THR A 69 -8.81 4.50 -7.23
CA THR A 69 -7.48 4.36 -7.84
C THR A 69 -6.49 3.75 -6.85
N ILE A 70 -6.39 4.27 -5.64
CA ILE A 70 -5.51 3.77 -4.58
C ILE A 70 -5.88 2.33 -4.20
N TRP A 71 -7.17 2.07 -3.97
CA TRP A 71 -7.63 0.74 -3.60
C TRP A 71 -7.28 -0.29 -4.67
N ASN A 72 -7.43 0.06 -5.95
CA ASN A 72 -7.10 -0.83 -7.06
C ASN A 72 -5.59 -1.07 -7.20
N ILE A 73 -4.75 -0.06 -6.91
CA ILE A 73 -3.29 -0.24 -6.88
C ILE A 73 -2.92 -1.25 -5.81
N LEU A 74 -3.33 -1.03 -4.55
CA LEU A 74 -2.99 -1.93 -3.43
C LEU A 74 -3.55 -3.34 -3.62
N LYS A 75 -4.80 -3.46 -4.10
CA LYS A 75 -5.40 -4.76 -4.43
C LYS A 75 -4.55 -5.49 -5.47
N TRP A 76 -4.14 -4.79 -6.53
CA TRP A 76 -3.35 -5.37 -7.59
C TRP A 76 -1.96 -5.78 -7.10
N GLU A 77 -1.29 -4.96 -6.29
CA GLU A 77 0.01 -5.29 -5.69
C GLU A 77 -0.09 -6.55 -4.83
N GLU A 78 -1.11 -6.65 -3.98
CA GLU A 78 -1.36 -7.81 -3.11
C GLU A 78 -1.62 -9.10 -3.92
N GLU A 79 -2.38 -9.01 -5.01
CA GLU A 79 -2.74 -10.15 -5.85
C GLU A 79 -1.61 -10.60 -6.81
N ASN A 80 -0.70 -9.70 -7.20
CA ASN A 80 0.24 -9.94 -8.29
C ASN A 80 1.72 -9.96 -7.87
N LEU A 81 2.06 -9.43 -6.69
CA LEU A 81 3.42 -9.34 -6.18
C LEU A 81 3.54 -10.06 -4.84
N ARG A 82 4.76 -10.48 -4.48
CA ARG A 82 5.03 -11.19 -3.23
C ARG A 82 6.14 -10.51 -2.44
N TYR A 83 5.98 -10.47 -1.12
CA TYR A 83 7.05 -10.01 -0.25
C TYR A 83 8.22 -11.00 -0.22
N ASP A 84 9.45 -10.49 -0.18
CA ASP A 84 10.68 -11.27 -0.06
C ASP A 84 11.33 -11.11 1.32
N ASP A 85 10.90 -11.92 2.29
CA ASP A 85 11.49 -11.94 3.63
C ASP A 85 12.99 -12.35 3.64
N PHE A 86 13.49 -12.91 2.54
CA PHE A 86 14.84 -13.49 2.44
C PHE A 86 15.66 -12.86 1.31
N LYS A 87 15.37 -11.60 0.94
CA LYS A 87 16.12 -10.91 -0.10
C LYS A 87 17.59 -10.74 0.34
N ASN A 88 18.49 -11.45 -0.35
CA ASN A 88 19.93 -11.48 -0.02
C ASN A 88 20.73 -10.29 -0.58
N SER A 89 20.05 -9.27 -1.13
CA SER A 89 20.67 -8.07 -1.70
C SER A 89 19.98 -6.83 -1.17
N SER A 90 20.78 -5.83 -0.79
CA SER A 90 20.28 -4.50 -0.40
C SER A 90 19.91 -3.62 -1.59
N ILE A 91 20.15 -4.09 -2.82
CA ILE A 91 19.84 -3.33 -4.03
C ILE A 91 18.33 -3.25 -4.24
N ILE A 92 17.83 -2.04 -4.42
CA ILE A 92 16.45 -1.77 -4.77
C ILE A 92 16.25 -2.15 -6.23
N LEU A 93 15.20 -2.92 -6.50
CA LEU A 93 14.83 -3.32 -7.86
C LEU A 93 14.20 -2.14 -8.58
N ARG A 94 14.59 -1.93 -9.84
CA ARG A 94 13.84 -1.02 -10.73
C ARG A 94 12.41 -1.54 -10.92
N PRO A 95 11.40 -0.66 -11.12
CA PRO A 95 10.05 -1.09 -11.43
C PRO A 95 9.95 -2.19 -12.50
N SER A 96 10.68 -2.06 -13.61
CA SER A 96 10.73 -3.05 -14.70
C SER A 96 11.25 -4.42 -14.24
N GLU A 97 12.29 -4.43 -13.39
CA GLU A 97 12.86 -5.65 -12.80
C GLU A 97 11.92 -6.26 -11.77
N PHE A 98 11.36 -5.43 -10.90
CA PHE A 98 10.45 -5.88 -9.84
C PHE A 98 9.18 -6.50 -10.43
N LEU A 99 8.59 -5.89 -11.47
CA LEU A 99 7.42 -6.43 -12.17
C LEU A 99 7.71 -7.75 -12.90
N LYS A 100 8.96 -7.97 -13.31
CA LYS A 100 9.40 -9.23 -13.93
C LYS A 100 9.59 -10.33 -12.87
N ILE A 101 10.25 -10.01 -11.76
CA ILE A 101 10.52 -10.96 -10.66
C ILE A 101 9.25 -11.27 -9.85
N ARG A 102 8.36 -10.29 -9.73
CA ARG A 102 7.12 -10.32 -8.91
C ARG A 102 7.35 -10.63 -7.43
N LYS A 103 8.56 -10.36 -6.95
CA LYS A 103 8.98 -10.62 -5.58
C LYS A 103 10.00 -9.58 -5.13
N GLY A 104 9.79 -8.94 -3.97
CA GLY A 104 10.61 -7.81 -3.52
C GLY A 104 10.31 -7.40 -2.08
N VAL A 105 11.02 -6.38 -1.58
CA VAL A 105 10.88 -5.85 -0.22
C VAL A 105 10.26 -4.45 -0.22
N CYS A 106 10.01 -3.87 0.96
CA CYS A 106 9.28 -2.60 1.12
C CYS A 106 9.78 -1.45 0.23
N THR A 107 11.08 -1.33 0.00
CA THR A 107 11.66 -0.31 -0.89
C THR A 107 11.33 -0.55 -2.36
N ASP A 108 11.26 -1.80 -2.82
CA ASP A 108 10.93 -2.14 -4.20
C ASP A 108 9.46 -1.76 -4.50
N TYR A 109 8.57 -2.07 -3.55
CA TYR A 109 7.18 -1.63 -3.60
C TYR A 109 7.09 -0.11 -3.55
N THR A 110 7.79 0.56 -2.63
CA THR A 110 7.75 2.02 -2.48
C THR A 110 8.08 2.73 -3.79
N VAL A 111 9.12 2.29 -4.51
CA VAL A 111 9.50 2.89 -5.81
C VAL A 111 8.44 2.62 -6.88
N LEU A 112 7.90 1.40 -6.94
CA LEU A 112 6.84 1.03 -7.90
C LEU A 112 5.56 1.85 -7.64
N THR A 113 5.04 1.83 -6.42
CA THR A 113 3.81 2.52 -6.02
C THR A 113 3.94 4.03 -6.24
N ALA A 114 5.08 4.64 -5.88
CA ALA A 114 5.35 6.05 -6.12
C ALA A 114 5.33 6.38 -7.62
N GLY A 115 5.99 5.56 -8.44
CA GLY A 115 6.00 5.71 -9.88
C GLY A 115 4.62 5.61 -10.52
N ILE A 116 3.79 4.65 -10.09
CA ILE A 116 2.41 4.47 -10.57
C ILE A 116 1.56 5.70 -10.23
N LEU A 117 1.64 6.22 -9.01
CA LEU A 117 0.88 7.39 -8.57
C LEU A 117 1.28 8.66 -9.33
N LEU A 118 2.58 8.91 -9.50
CA LEU A 118 3.07 10.02 -10.31
C LEU A 118 2.58 9.90 -11.76
N ALA A 119 2.59 8.70 -12.33
CA ALA A 119 2.09 8.45 -13.68
C ALA A 119 0.56 8.66 -13.83
N LEU A 120 -0.18 8.64 -12.72
CA LEU A 120 -1.61 8.97 -12.65
C LEU A 120 -1.87 10.45 -12.36
N ASN A 121 -0.81 11.26 -12.27
CA ASN A 121 -0.84 12.67 -11.83
C ASN A 121 -1.37 12.83 -10.40
N VAL A 122 -1.23 11.81 -9.55
CA VAL A 122 -1.45 11.96 -8.11
C VAL A 122 -0.21 12.64 -7.54
N THR A 123 -0.37 13.91 -7.17
CA THR A 123 0.70 14.76 -6.62
C THR A 123 0.11 15.77 -5.64
N PRO A 124 0.82 16.17 -4.58
CA PRO A 124 2.08 15.58 -4.12
C PRO A 124 1.89 14.14 -3.62
N ILE A 125 2.94 13.32 -3.74
CA ILE A 125 3.06 12.08 -2.96
C ILE A 125 4.18 12.21 -1.96
N TYR A 126 4.06 11.47 -0.87
CA TYR A 126 5.06 11.38 0.18
C TYR A 126 5.65 9.98 0.21
N VAL A 127 6.95 9.88 0.49
CA VAL A 127 7.62 8.62 0.80
C VAL A 127 8.15 8.71 2.21
N LEU A 128 7.83 7.72 3.02
CA LEU A 128 8.21 7.63 4.42
C LEU A 128 9.30 6.58 4.57
N VAL A 129 10.36 6.92 5.29
CA VAL A 129 11.32 5.95 5.85
C VAL A 129 11.05 5.88 7.35
N ILE A 130 10.49 4.76 7.79
CA ILE A 130 9.92 4.57 9.12
C ILE A 130 10.93 3.89 10.03
N HIS A 131 11.10 4.47 11.22
CA HIS A 131 11.98 3.98 12.27
C HIS A 131 11.17 3.36 13.40
N PHE A 132 11.64 2.23 13.91
CA PHE A 132 11.04 1.51 15.03
C PHE A 132 11.93 1.59 16.27
N SER A 133 11.31 1.50 17.44
CA SER A 133 12.02 1.58 18.72
C SER A 133 12.84 0.31 19.01
N GLU A 134 12.38 -0.83 18.51
CA GLU A 134 12.88 -2.16 18.87
C GLU A 134 13.99 -2.66 17.95
N THR A 135 14.12 -2.11 16.74
CA THR A 135 15.00 -2.64 15.70
C THR A 135 15.60 -1.55 14.82
N PRO A 136 16.87 -1.70 14.38
CA PRO A 136 17.45 -0.83 13.35
C PRO A 136 16.89 -1.09 11.95
N THR A 137 16.12 -2.17 11.75
CA THR A 137 15.46 -2.45 10.47
C THR A 137 14.42 -1.38 10.18
N LEU A 138 14.63 -0.65 9.09
CA LEU A 138 13.71 0.39 8.62
C LEU A 138 12.58 -0.23 7.79
N HIS A 139 11.49 0.51 7.68
CA HIS A 139 10.42 0.22 6.72
C HIS A 139 10.20 1.41 5.81
N SER A 140 9.66 1.20 4.60
CA SER A 140 9.31 2.29 3.71
C SER A 140 7.96 2.06 3.06
N ALA A 141 7.22 3.16 2.91
CA ALA A 141 5.92 3.16 2.28
C ALA A 141 5.66 4.50 1.59
N VAL A 142 4.68 4.51 0.68
CA VAL A 142 4.19 5.74 0.04
C VAL A 142 2.99 6.25 0.83
N ALA A 143 2.79 7.56 0.87
CA ALA A 143 1.60 8.17 1.42
C ALA A 143 1.03 9.25 0.50
N VAL A 144 -0.28 9.44 0.59
CA VAL A 144 -1.05 10.41 -0.20
C VAL A 144 -2.08 11.11 0.67
N GLU A 145 -2.38 12.36 0.35
CA GLU A 145 -3.43 13.11 1.03
C GLU A 145 -4.77 12.95 0.30
N ILE A 146 -5.82 12.64 1.06
CA ILE A 146 -7.21 12.56 0.57
C ILE A 146 -8.09 13.29 1.59
N GLY A 147 -8.62 14.44 1.19
CA GLY A 147 -9.29 15.34 2.14
C GLY A 147 -8.33 15.76 3.25
N ASP A 148 -8.75 15.62 4.50
CA ASP A 148 -7.97 16.01 5.68
C ASP A 148 -7.04 14.89 6.21
N TYR A 149 -6.99 13.74 5.53
CA TYR A 149 -6.24 12.57 5.98
C TYR A 149 -5.05 12.27 5.08
N THR A 150 -3.94 11.85 5.69
CA THR A 150 -2.81 11.24 5.00
C THR A 150 -2.92 9.72 5.12
N PHE A 151 -3.00 9.03 3.98
CA PHE A 151 -3.08 7.57 3.91
C PHE A 151 -1.77 6.96 3.48
N ILE A 152 -1.27 6.00 4.26
CA ILE A 152 -0.11 5.18 3.96
C ILE A 152 -0.56 3.98 3.11
N LEU A 153 0.18 3.76 2.03
CA LEU A 153 -0.02 2.72 1.02
C LEU A 153 1.12 1.73 1.16
N ASP A 154 0.86 0.62 1.86
CA ASP A 154 1.86 -0.38 2.24
C ASP A 154 1.49 -1.77 1.71
N GLN A 155 1.52 -1.90 0.38
CA GLN A 155 1.56 -3.17 -0.38
C GLN A 155 0.32 -4.07 -0.29
N LYS A 156 -0.57 -3.82 0.66
CA LYS A 156 -1.78 -4.61 0.91
C LYS A 156 -2.94 -3.70 1.25
N LEU A 157 -4.14 -4.20 0.98
CA LEU A 157 -5.33 -3.54 1.45
C LEU A 157 -5.52 -3.71 2.96
N PRO A 158 -6.21 -2.76 3.61
CA PRO A 158 -6.63 -1.47 3.08
C PRO A 158 -5.54 -0.38 3.21
N PRO A 159 -5.67 0.79 2.56
CA PRO A 159 -4.92 1.99 2.97
C PRO A 159 -5.21 2.32 4.43
N HIS A 160 -4.20 2.75 5.17
CA HIS A 160 -4.33 3.15 6.56
C HIS A 160 -4.07 4.66 6.70
N ASP A 161 -4.92 5.40 7.43
CA ASP A 161 -4.49 6.73 7.89
C ASP A 161 -3.31 6.60 8.86
N LEU A 162 -2.63 7.72 9.14
CA LEU A 162 -1.41 7.68 9.96
C LEU A 162 -1.65 7.03 11.33
N GLY A 163 -2.77 7.32 11.97
CA GLY A 163 -3.11 6.79 13.29
C GLY A 163 -3.33 5.28 13.25
N SER A 164 -4.21 4.86 12.36
CA SER A 164 -4.49 3.46 12.05
C SER A 164 -3.22 2.67 11.73
N TYR A 165 -2.31 3.27 10.94
CA TYR A 165 -1.06 2.63 10.55
C TYR A 165 -0.13 2.47 11.77
N TRP A 166 0.00 3.51 12.59
CA TRP A 166 0.77 3.46 13.84
C TRP A 166 0.24 2.38 14.80
N GLU A 167 -1.08 2.33 14.99
CA GLU A 167 -1.73 1.33 15.86
C GLU A 167 -1.51 -0.10 15.33
N SER A 168 -1.63 -0.31 14.01
CA SER A 168 -1.44 -1.63 13.40
C SER A 168 -0.04 -2.24 13.63
N PHE A 169 1.02 -1.41 13.63
CA PHE A 169 2.36 -1.88 13.98
C PHE A 169 2.50 -2.18 15.47
N ALA A 170 1.88 -1.37 16.33
CA ALA A 170 1.91 -1.57 17.78
C ALA A 170 1.28 -2.92 18.18
N TYR A 171 0.18 -3.35 17.53
CA TYR A 171 -0.40 -4.69 17.72
C TYR A 171 0.56 -5.83 17.38
N ASN A 172 1.50 -5.59 16.46
CA ASN A 172 2.53 -6.55 16.07
C ASN A 172 3.82 -6.42 16.89
N GLY A 173 3.80 -5.64 17.98
CA GLY A 173 4.94 -5.43 18.87
C GLY A 173 6.04 -4.53 18.29
N LYS A 174 5.71 -3.70 17.29
CA LYS A 174 6.62 -2.72 16.68
C LYS A 174 6.13 -1.30 16.96
N VAL A 175 6.96 -0.46 17.56
CA VAL A 175 6.58 0.93 17.89
C VAL A 175 7.28 1.89 16.94
N ILE A 176 6.52 2.56 16.08
CA ILE A 176 7.04 3.63 15.23
C ILE A 176 7.45 4.81 16.12
N THR A 177 8.70 5.26 15.99
CA THR A 177 9.24 6.43 16.70
C THR A 177 9.14 7.70 15.88
N PHE A 178 9.48 7.60 14.60
CA PHE A 178 9.37 8.70 13.64
C PHE A 178 9.49 8.17 12.21
N ALA A 179 9.16 9.02 11.24
CA ALA A 179 9.46 8.80 9.83
C ALA A 179 10.23 9.98 9.22
N GLU A 180 11.29 9.69 8.47
CA GLU A 180 11.86 10.66 7.53
C GLU A 180 10.93 10.78 6.33
N VAL A 181 10.61 12.01 5.91
CA VAL A 181 9.61 12.25 4.88
C VAL A 181 10.22 12.92 3.68
N TYR A 182 9.94 12.36 2.51
CA TYR A 182 10.32 12.88 1.22
C TYR A 182 9.07 13.17 0.40
N MET A 183 9.03 14.30 -0.31
CA MET A 183 7.94 14.68 -1.19
C MET A 183 8.38 14.55 -2.65
N LEU A 184 7.50 14.03 -3.49
CA LEU A 184 7.67 13.97 -4.94
C LEU A 184 6.47 14.65 -5.61
N ASN A 185 6.77 15.59 -6.51
CA ASN A 185 5.77 16.27 -7.34
C ASN A 185 5.87 15.85 -8.81
N THR A 186 7.05 15.44 -9.25
CA THR A 186 7.33 15.02 -10.62
C THR A 186 8.33 13.88 -10.61
N PRO A 187 8.37 13.04 -11.66
CA PRO A 187 9.37 11.98 -11.80
C PRO A 187 10.79 12.51 -11.59
N GLY A 188 11.57 11.81 -10.78
CA GLY A 188 12.97 12.15 -10.52
C GLY A 188 13.23 13.25 -9.50
N ASN A 189 12.22 14.06 -9.15
CA ASN A 189 12.38 15.17 -8.22
C ASN A 189 11.94 14.79 -6.81
N VAL A 190 12.92 14.62 -5.91
CA VAL A 190 12.70 14.18 -4.52
C VAL A 190 13.19 15.28 -3.57
N SER A 191 12.29 15.78 -2.72
CA SER A 191 12.60 16.83 -1.73
C SER A 191 12.45 16.28 -0.31
N TYR A 192 13.45 16.45 0.53
CA TYR A 192 13.36 16.10 1.96
C TYR A 192 12.50 17.13 2.70
N MET A 193 11.47 16.66 3.41
CA MET A 193 10.48 17.48 4.11
C MET A 193 10.70 17.54 5.63
N GLY A 194 11.64 16.76 6.15
CA GLY A 194 11.89 16.67 7.59
C GLY A 194 11.39 15.35 8.19
N ILE A 195 11.09 15.41 9.48
CA ILE A 195 10.70 14.25 10.28
C ILE A 195 9.26 14.40 10.74
N TRP A 196 8.47 13.33 10.60
CA TRP A 196 7.17 13.20 11.25
C TRP A 196 7.33 12.35 12.51
N GLY A 197 7.14 12.98 13.68
CA GLY A 197 7.15 12.29 14.98
C GLY A 197 5.81 11.64 15.31
N VAL A 198 5.78 10.90 16.43
CA VAL A 198 4.59 10.17 16.92
C VAL A 198 3.35 11.06 17.03
N ASP A 199 3.50 12.33 17.43
CA ASP A 199 2.37 13.26 17.58
C ASP A 199 1.60 13.41 16.26
N ARG A 200 2.32 13.57 15.14
CA ARG A 200 1.70 13.64 13.80
C ARG A 200 1.01 12.35 13.39
N PHE A 201 1.53 11.20 13.79
CA PHE A 201 0.85 9.93 13.54
C PHE A 201 -0.48 9.85 14.29
N ARG A 202 -0.54 10.36 15.52
CA ARG A 202 -1.74 10.31 16.37
C ARG A 202 -2.77 11.38 16.07
N GLU A 203 -2.39 12.49 15.44
CA GLU A 203 -3.30 13.59 15.11
C GLU A 203 -4.42 13.18 14.13
N ASN A 204 -4.15 12.21 13.25
CA ASN A 204 -5.04 11.79 12.17
C ASN A 204 -5.48 10.33 12.30
N ASP A 205 -5.95 9.96 13.50
CA ASP A 205 -6.51 8.63 13.78
C ASP A 205 -8.05 8.68 13.74
N TYR A 206 -8.65 8.05 12.74
CA TYR A 206 -10.10 7.99 12.67
C TYR A 206 -10.64 6.87 13.57
N THR A 207 -11.40 7.23 14.60
CA THR A 207 -12.09 6.24 15.44
C THR A 207 -13.47 5.87 14.87
N PRO A 208 -13.71 4.62 14.44
CA PRO A 208 -15.01 4.25 13.89
C PRO A 208 -16.12 4.22 14.93
N THR A 209 -17.29 4.73 14.53
CA THR A 209 -18.48 4.81 15.37
C THR A 209 -19.50 3.74 14.98
N TYR A 210 -20.51 3.53 15.84
CA TYR A 210 -21.66 2.69 15.50
C TYR A 210 -22.36 3.14 14.21
N TYR A 211 -22.38 4.45 13.93
CA TYR A 211 -23.00 4.99 12.73
C TYR A 211 -22.25 4.56 11.45
N ASP A 212 -20.94 4.34 11.53
CA ASP A 212 -20.14 3.87 10.39
C ASP A 212 -20.41 2.41 10.07
N ALA A 213 -20.55 1.55 11.08
CA ALA A 213 -21.03 0.18 10.86
C ALA A 213 -22.43 0.16 10.25
N PHE A 214 -23.32 1.06 10.68
CA PHE A 214 -24.64 1.21 10.07
C PHE A 214 -24.55 1.64 8.59
N LYS A 215 -23.70 2.61 8.26
CA LYS A 215 -23.45 3.05 6.87
C LYS A 215 -22.89 1.91 6.02
N LEU A 216 -21.87 1.20 6.50
CA LEU A 216 -21.32 0.00 5.85
C LEU A 216 -22.42 -1.03 5.59
N SER A 217 -23.24 -1.31 6.59
CA SER A 217 -24.37 -2.24 6.45
C SER A 217 -25.32 -1.87 5.31
N LYS A 218 -25.67 -0.58 5.19
CA LYS A 218 -26.57 -0.08 4.13
C LYS A 218 -25.89 -0.09 2.76
N GLU A 219 -24.63 0.31 2.66
CA GLU A 219 -23.89 0.29 1.38
C GLU A 219 -23.62 -1.13 0.90
N THR A 220 -23.21 -2.04 1.80
CA THR A 220 -23.06 -3.46 1.49
C THR A 220 -24.39 -4.05 1.01
N ALA A 221 -25.53 -3.70 1.63
CA ALA A 221 -26.85 -4.15 1.16
C ALA A 221 -27.12 -3.70 -0.28
N LYS A 222 -26.83 -2.44 -0.63
CA LYS A 222 -27.01 -1.91 -1.98
C LYS A 222 -26.18 -2.70 -2.99
N ILE A 223 -24.89 -2.92 -2.69
CA ILE A 223 -23.97 -3.65 -3.57
C ILE A 223 -24.40 -5.10 -3.73
N PHE A 224 -24.76 -5.75 -2.62
CA PHE A 224 -25.25 -7.12 -2.59
C PHE A 224 -26.50 -7.31 -3.46
N ARG A 225 -27.48 -6.40 -3.35
CA ARG A 225 -28.67 -6.38 -4.21
C ARG A 225 -28.30 -6.31 -5.68
N ARG A 226 -27.40 -5.38 -6.06
CA ARG A 226 -27.00 -5.22 -7.47
C ARG A 226 -26.33 -6.46 -8.02
N LYS A 227 -25.48 -7.13 -7.24
CA LYS A 227 -24.72 -8.31 -7.68
C LYS A 227 -25.56 -9.60 -7.70
N THR A 228 -26.53 -9.73 -6.80
CA THR A 228 -27.27 -10.99 -6.62
C THR A 228 -28.71 -10.96 -7.14
N GLY A 229 -29.30 -9.77 -7.27
CA GLY A 229 -30.70 -9.59 -7.65
C GLY A 229 -31.73 -9.92 -6.56
N LEU A 230 -31.31 -10.37 -5.37
CA LEU A 230 -32.22 -10.67 -4.26
C LEU A 230 -32.93 -9.41 -3.77
N PHE A 231 -34.16 -9.57 -3.24
CA PHE A 231 -34.97 -8.46 -2.77
C PHE A 231 -34.62 -8.07 -1.31
N PRO A 232 -34.26 -6.80 -1.02
CA PRO A 232 -33.90 -6.39 0.34
C PRO A 232 -35.13 -6.32 1.26
N ARG A 233 -35.08 -6.94 2.44
CA ARG A 233 -36.13 -6.94 3.48
C ARG A 233 -35.54 -6.71 4.87
N GLU A 234 -35.55 -5.48 5.36
CA GLU A 234 -34.98 -5.12 6.68
C GLU A 234 -35.64 -5.88 7.84
N GLU A 235 -36.91 -6.29 7.69
CA GLU A 235 -37.66 -7.04 8.69
C GLU A 235 -37.03 -8.41 9.02
N LEU A 236 -36.20 -8.96 8.10
CA LEU A 236 -35.48 -10.22 8.28
C LEU A 236 -34.57 -10.23 9.52
N ARG A 237 -34.16 -9.06 9.98
CA ARG A 237 -33.38 -8.90 11.23
C ARG A 237 -34.14 -9.47 12.43
N VAL A 238 -35.46 -9.40 12.43
CA VAL A 238 -36.31 -9.72 13.58
C VAL A 238 -37.21 -10.93 13.28
N THR A 239 -37.86 -10.96 12.12
CA THR A 239 -38.90 -11.95 11.79
C THR A 239 -38.83 -12.43 10.35
N ILE A 240 -39.59 -13.49 10.00
CA ILE A 240 -39.79 -13.92 8.61
C ILE A 240 -40.92 -13.06 8.01
N PRO A 241 -40.68 -12.27 6.95
CA PRO A 241 -41.72 -11.45 6.35
C PRO A 241 -42.80 -12.30 5.66
N PRO A 242 -44.03 -11.78 5.50
CA PRO A 242 -45.07 -12.46 4.72
C PRO A 242 -44.60 -12.80 3.30
N GLY A 243 -44.95 -14.01 2.85
CA GLY A 243 -44.54 -14.54 1.55
C GLY A 243 -43.27 -15.39 1.58
N PHE A 244 -42.62 -15.52 2.74
CA PHE A 244 -41.49 -16.42 2.95
C PHE A 244 -41.81 -17.47 4.02
N SER A 245 -41.16 -18.62 3.92
CA SER A 245 -41.37 -19.78 4.78
C SER A 245 -40.19 -20.06 5.70
N GLU A 246 -38.98 -19.67 5.29
CA GLU A 246 -37.76 -19.96 6.01
C GLU A 246 -36.82 -18.74 6.05
N LYS A 247 -36.10 -18.59 7.17
CA LYS A 247 -34.99 -17.65 7.33
C LYS A 247 -33.70 -18.38 7.66
N LYS A 248 -32.61 -17.99 6.99
CA LYS A 248 -31.25 -18.42 7.31
C LYS A 248 -30.37 -17.22 7.60
N VAL A 249 -29.39 -17.39 8.48
CA VAL A 249 -28.48 -16.32 8.89
C VAL A 249 -27.04 -16.81 8.78
N TRP A 250 -26.25 -16.06 8.02
CA TRP A 250 -24.80 -16.20 7.96
C TRP A 250 -24.13 -15.10 8.77
N VAL A 251 -23.03 -15.42 9.43
CA VAL A 251 -22.27 -14.47 10.26
C VAL A 251 -20.83 -14.45 9.79
N PHE A 252 -20.39 -13.29 9.32
CA PHE A 252 -19.02 -13.02 8.87
C PHE A 252 -18.32 -12.11 9.87
N ARG A 253 -17.05 -12.40 10.13
CA ARG A 253 -16.21 -11.62 11.04
C ARG A 253 -14.98 -11.14 10.28
N PHE A 254 -14.89 -9.82 10.11
CA PHE A 254 -13.75 -9.16 9.47
C PHE A 254 -12.85 -8.65 10.58
N LYS A 255 -11.76 -9.40 10.80
CA LYS A 255 -10.88 -9.19 11.95
C LYS A 255 -10.15 -7.86 11.88
N MET A 256 -10.04 -7.17 13.03
CA MET A 256 -9.28 -5.92 13.18
C MET A 256 -9.70 -4.79 12.23
N LEU A 257 -10.85 -4.90 11.56
CA LEU A 257 -11.26 -3.91 10.56
C LEU A 257 -11.49 -2.53 11.18
N ARG A 258 -11.80 -2.46 12.48
CA ARG A 258 -11.97 -1.19 13.19
C ARG A 258 -10.68 -0.37 13.24
N ILE A 259 -9.53 -1.02 13.31
CA ILE A 259 -8.21 -0.37 13.39
C ILE A 259 -7.81 0.23 12.04
N SER A 260 -8.34 -0.29 10.93
CA SER A 260 -7.97 0.18 9.59
C SER A 260 -9.07 1.01 8.91
N TYR A 261 -10.28 1.00 9.45
CA TYR A 261 -11.44 1.59 8.79
C TYR A 261 -11.36 3.11 8.81
N ASN A 262 -11.49 3.69 7.62
CA ASN A 262 -11.73 5.11 7.44
C ASN A 262 -12.92 5.32 6.48
N PRO A 263 -13.91 6.18 6.82
CA PRO A 263 -15.13 6.35 6.05
C PRO A 263 -14.91 6.96 4.67
N ILE A 264 -13.74 7.56 4.41
CA ILE A 264 -13.35 7.98 3.06
C ILE A 264 -13.41 6.81 2.07
N PHE A 265 -13.06 5.60 2.53
CA PHE A 265 -13.09 4.37 1.73
C PHE A 265 -14.40 3.56 1.88
N LEU A 266 -15.51 4.19 2.30
CA LEU A 266 -16.77 3.50 2.59
C LEU A 266 -17.23 2.59 1.42
N GLN A 267 -17.16 3.07 0.18
CA GLN A 267 -17.62 2.31 -0.99
C GLN A 267 -16.73 1.08 -1.26
N GLN A 268 -15.42 1.24 -1.06
CA GLN A 268 -14.44 0.19 -1.27
C GLN A 268 -14.59 -0.90 -0.21
N TYR A 269 -14.68 -0.51 1.07
CA TYR A 269 -14.98 -1.43 2.16
C TYR A 269 -16.30 -2.15 1.93
N ALA A 270 -17.39 -1.43 1.62
CA ALA A 270 -18.69 -2.05 1.38
C ALA A 270 -18.67 -3.03 0.20
N THR A 271 -17.88 -2.75 -0.83
CA THR A 271 -17.66 -3.64 -1.98
C THR A 271 -16.90 -4.88 -1.58
N MET A 272 -15.79 -4.73 -0.86
CA MET A 272 -15.02 -5.85 -0.31
C MET A 272 -15.90 -6.76 0.54
N LEU A 273 -16.65 -6.21 1.49
CA LEU A 273 -17.57 -6.98 2.35
C LEU A 273 -18.58 -7.77 1.51
N ALA A 274 -19.24 -7.13 0.54
CA ALA A 274 -20.23 -7.80 -0.31
C ALA A 274 -19.59 -8.91 -1.16
N GLU A 275 -18.43 -8.67 -1.75
CA GLU A 275 -17.71 -9.64 -2.59
C GLU A 275 -17.22 -10.83 -1.78
N THR A 276 -16.68 -10.62 -0.58
CA THR A 276 -16.30 -11.71 0.33
C THR A 276 -17.50 -12.58 0.70
N ILE A 277 -18.64 -11.97 1.05
CA ILE A 277 -19.85 -12.71 1.44
C ILE A 277 -20.41 -13.50 0.25
N ILE A 278 -20.47 -12.89 -0.95
CA ILE A 278 -20.97 -13.57 -2.16
C ILE A 278 -20.03 -14.68 -2.60
N GLY A 279 -18.72 -14.46 -2.51
CA GLY A 279 -17.69 -15.42 -2.89
C GLY A 279 -17.59 -16.65 -1.98
N ASP A 280 -18.21 -16.61 -0.79
CA ASP A 280 -18.29 -17.77 0.07
C ASP A 280 -19.08 -18.90 -0.60
N SER A 281 -18.50 -20.11 -0.60
CA SER A 281 -19.02 -21.24 -1.36
C SER A 281 -20.35 -21.79 -0.81
N GLU A 282 -20.61 -21.64 0.48
CA GLU A 282 -21.85 -22.10 1.10
C GLU A 282 -22.95 -21.05 0.92
N VAL A 283 -22.62 -19.77 1.09
CA VAL A 283 -23.53 -18.67 0.77
C VAL A 283 -23.92 -18.71 -0.71
N SER A 284 -22.97 -18.89 -1.61
CA SER A 284 -23.23 -19.00 -3.05
C SER A 284 -24.29 -20.05 -3.41
N LYS A 285 -24.33 -21.18 -2.69
CA LYS A 285 -25.37 -22.22 -2.89
C LYS A 285 -26.73 -21.74 -2.42
N ASP A 286 -26.79 -21.08 -1.26
CA ASP A 286 -28.04 -20.50 -0.77
C ASP A 286 -28.56 -19.41 -1.70
N LEU A 287 -27.70 -18.56 -2.26
CA LEU A 287 -28.14 -17.48 -3.16
C LEU A 287 -28.88 -17.97 -4.41
N GLN A 288 -28.75 -19.25 -4.79
CA GLN A 288 -29.53 -19.85 -5.88
C GLN A 288 -30.99 -20.14 -5.50
N THR A 289 -31.27 -20.32 -4.22
CA THR A 289 -32.59 -20.77 -3.73
C THR A 289 -33.37 -19.65 -3.03
N TYR A 290 -32.69 -18.83 -2.24
CA TYR A 290 -33.31 -17.74 -1.50
C TYR A 290 -33.68 -16.55 -2.41
N LYS A 291 -34.71 -15.79 -2.03
CA LYS A 291 -35.30 -14.72 -2.86
C LYS A 291 -35.22 -13.33 -2.22
N ALA A 292 -35.09 -13.27 -0.90
CA ALA A 292 -34.91 -12.03 -0.17
C ALA A 292 -33.70 -12.07 0.74
N PHE A 293 -33.17 -10.89 1.06
CA PHE A 293 -32.01 -10.76 1.93
C PHE A 293 -32.03 -9.49 2.77
N TRP A 294 -31.18 -9.44 3.79
CA TRP A 294 -30.77 -8.20 4.42
C TRP A 294 -29.37 -8.33 5.02
N THR A 295 -28.63 -7.24 5.11
CA THR A 295 -27.33 -7.21 5.80
C THR A 295 -27.40 -6.31 7.02
N TYR A 296 -26.76 -6.75 8.11
CA TYR A 296 -26.60 -5.98 9.34
C TYR A 296 -25.14 -6.03 9.79
N ALA A 297 -24.50 -4.89 9.94
CA ALA A 297 -23.12 -4.80 10.42
C ALA A 297 -23.04 -4.06 11.76
N TYR A 298 -22.14 -4.51 12.64
CA TYR A 298 -21.85 -3.89 13.93
C TYR A 298 -20.40 -4.20 14.37
N TRP A 299 -19.83 -3.32 15.20
CA TRP A 299 -18.52 -3.53 15.79
C TRP A 299 -18.60 -4.45 17.01
N GLU A 300 -17.68 -5.39 17.11
CA GLU A 300 -17.50 -6.26 18.28
C GLU A 300 -16.01 -6.27 18.65
N GLY A 301 -15.63 -5.41 19.61
CA GLY A 301 -14.22 -5.08 19.83
C GLY A 301 -13.65 -4.33 18.62
N ASP A 302 -12.58 -4.88 18.04
CA ASP A 302 -11.91 -4.35 16.84
C ASP A 302 -12.37 -5.02 15.55
N ASP A 303 -13.26 -6.01 15.65
CA ASP A 303 -13.80 -6.72 14.50
C ASP A 303 -15.09 -6.06 14.01
N LEU A 304 -15.29 -6.07 12.69
CA LEU A 304 -16.62 -5.86 12.12
C LEU A 304 -17.33 -7.20 11.96
N VAL A 305 -18.49 -7.34 12.60
CA VAL A 305 -19.38 -8.48 12.37
C VAL A 305 -20.46 -8.10 11.37
N VAL A 306 -20.57 -8.86 10.28
CA VAL A 306 -21.62 -8.69 9.27
C VAL A 306 -22.52 -9.92 9.27
N LYS A 307 -23.81 -9.72 9.53
CA LYS A 307 -24.84 -10.74 9.42
C LYS A 307 -25.55 -10.61 8.09
N LEU A 308 -25.61 -11.68 7.32
CA LEU A 308 -26.45 -11.81 6.13
C LEU A 308 -27.67 -12.66 6.51
N PHE A 309 -28.85 -12.07 6.40
CA PHE A 309 -30.13 -12.76 6.53
C PHE A 309 -30.63 -13.10 5.14
N LEU A 310 -31.10 -14.32 4.93
CA LEU A 310 -31.72 -14.79 3.70
C LEU A 310 -33.12 -15.33 3.99
N ALA A 311 -34.08 -15.13 3.09
CA ALA A 311 -35.40 -15.78 3.15
C ALA A 311 -35.86 -16.42 1.83
N LYS A 312 -36.53 -17.58 1.97
CA LYS A 312 -37.13 -18.37 0.89
C LYS A 312 -38.57 -18.74 1.21
#